data_AF-A0A350VYQ3-F1
#
_entry.id   AF-A0A350VYQ3-F1
#
_cell.length_a   1.000
_cell.length_b   1.000
_cell.length_c   1.000
_cell.angle_alpha   90.00
_cell.angle_beta   90.00
_cell.angle_gamma   90.00
#
_symmetry.space_group_name_H-M   'P 1'
#
loop_
_entity.id
_entity.type
_entity.pdbx_description
1 polymer ?
#
loop_
_entity_poly.entity_id
_entity_poly.type
_entity_poly.pdbx_seq_one_letter_code
_entity_poly.pdbx_strand_id
1 'polypeptide(L)'
;MKKKSLKAVGTVLAVCLCATACGSTASTTTEDNTVNSETKEVSTEQASVVQSQETAEVPQDAKEASVDNFTVTYLDDGTVMLSDYTGDGEVIQVPGEVNGKTVTVIGENTFINHTELETVELPDSIVEIKKQAFMNCYNLQHVKLGNSLLTIGESVFSFTNLQELNLPDSLQEMGITAFSGNNYKSVIIPSSLSEINISSFSGSKIESLNVPSNIKTIKKGAFKGSDNLKEVTMEDGVEVIGE
;
A
#
# COMPACT_ATOMS: atom_id res chain seq x y z
N MET A 1 24.76 32.13 5.79
CA MET A 1 23.86 31.33 6.65
C MET A 1 24.66 30.25 7.37
N LYS A 2 24.40 29.96 8.65
CA LYS A 2 25.13 28.92 9.41
C LYS A 2 24.39 27.58 9.28
N LYS A 3 25.00 26.58 8.62
CA LYS A 3 24.58 25.19 8.77
C LYS A 3 24.80 24.78 10.23
N LYS A 4 23.74 24.50 10.99
CA LYS A 4 23.86 23.83 12.30
C LYS A 4 24.19 22.36 12.05
N SER A 5 25.49 22.02 11.96
CA SER A 5 25.91 20.62 12.10
C SER A 5 25.75 20.24 13.57
N LEU A 6 24.61 19.67 13.94
CA LEU A 6 24.28 19.34 15.33
C LEU A 6 24.98 18.05 15.79
N LYS A 7 26.32 18.09 15.89
CA LYS A 7 27.05 17.14 16.72
C LYS A 7 26.76 17.46 18.18
N ALA A 8 25.75 16.79 18.72
CA ALA A 8 25.32 16.78 20.12
C ALA A 8 25.02 18.17 20.75
N VAL A 9 23.74 18.46 20.93
CA VAL A 9 23.07 18.96 22.16
C VAL A 9 21.64 19.33 21.74
N GLY A 10 20.66 18.59 22.26
CA GLY A 10 19.26 18.70 21.87
C GLY A 10 18.52 17.42 22.23
N THR A 11 18.21 17.28 23.52
CA THR A 11 17.33 16.27 24.13
C THR A 11 17.17 14.97 23.35
N VAL A 12 18.03 13.98 23.64
CA VAL A 12 17.69 12.57 23.37
C VAL A 12 16.55 12.20 24.31
N LEU A 13 15.32 12.50 23.90
CA LEU A 13 14.15 11.91 24.50
C LEU A 13 14.15 10.46 24.06
N ALA A 14 14.72 9.59 24.90
CA ALA A 14 14.66 8.16 24.71
C ALA A 14 13.18 7.75 24.73
N VAL A 15 12.56 7.68 23.56
CA VAL A 15 11.22 7.12 23.39
C VAL A 15 11.30 5.69 23.91
N CYS A 16 10.60 5.44 25.00
CA CYS A 16 10.73 4.19 25.74
C CYS A 16 10.12 3.04 24.93
N LEU A 17 10.95 2.35 24.12
CA LEU A 17 10.60 1.05 23.54
C LEU A 17 10.53 0.02 24.67
N CYS A 18 9.39 -0.02 25.36
CA CYS A 18 9.07 -1.07 26.31
C CYS A 18 8.77 -2.38 25.56
N ALA A 19 9.82 -3.16 25.29
CA ALA A 19 9.69 -4.53 24.85
C ALA A 19 9.24 -5.42 26.02
N THR A 20 7.95 -5.74 26.09
CA THR A 20 7.47 -6.83 26.94
C THR A 20 7.46 -8.13 26.14
N ALA A 21 8.56 -8.87 26.25
CA ALA A 21 8.64 -10.24 25.74
C ALA A 21 8.06 -11.23 26.76
N CYS A 22 7.12 -12.06 26.29
CA CYS A 22 6.75 -13.35 26.87
C CYS A 22 6.09 -14.13 25.71
N GLY A 23 6.43 -15.36 25.36
CA GLY A 23 7.29 -16.30 26.06
C GLY A 23 6.68 -17.70 26.01
N SER A 24 6.69 -18.32 24.82
CA SER A 24 6.66 -19.79 24.61
C SER A 24 5.39 -20.54 25.10
N THR A 25 5.03 -21.76 24.66
CA THR A 25 5.80 -22.88 24.07
C THR A 25 4.99 -23.70 23.03
N ALA A 26 5.71 -24.44 22.18
CA ALA A 26 5.50 -25.83 21.70
C ALA A 26 4.25 -26.63 22.17
N SER A 27 3.76 -27.68 21.50
CA SER A 27 4.00 -28.37 20.21
C SER A 27 3.16 -29.67 20.25
N THR A 28 2.69 -30.22 19.12
CA THR A 28 2.72 -31.69 18.87
C THR A 28 2.30 -32.06 17.45
N THR A 29 3.06 -33.00 16.88
CA THR A 29 2.73 -33.93 15.78
C THR A 29 1.53 -34.84 16.13
N THR A 30 0.90 -35.66 15.30
CA THR A 30 1.20 -36.30 13.99
C THR A 30 -0.01 -36.07 13.02
N GLU A 31 -0.32 -36.78 11.92
CA GLU A 31 0.13 -38.06 11.35
C GLU A 31 0.00 -38.13 9.81
N ASP A 32 -0.15 -39.33 9.27
CA ASP A 32 0.20 -39.86 7.94
C ASP A 32 -0.99 -40.66 7.34
N ASN A 33 -1.17 -40.65 6.01
CA ASN A 33 -1.70 -41.81 5.25
C ASN A 33 -1.66 -41.67 3.71
N THR A 34 -0.64 -42.27 3.10
CA THR A 34 -0.68 -43.26 2.00
C THR A 34 -1.70 -43.21 0.82
N VAL A 35 -1.19 -42.82 -0.37
CA VAL A 35 -1.19 -43.53 -1.69
C VAL A 35 -2.44 -44.24 -2.27
N ASN A 36 -2.87 -43.81 -3.48
CA ASN A 36 -3.02 -44.61 -4.74
C ASN A 36 -3.38 -43.64 -5.90
N SER A 37 -2.74 -43.63 -7.08
CA SER A 37 -2.88 -44.55 -8.25
C SER A 37 -4.35 -44.72 -8.73
N GLU A 38 -4.70 -44.70 -10.03
CA GLU A 38 -3.90 -44.71 -11.27
C GLU A 38 -4.75 -44.21 -12.48
N THR A 39 -4.07 -43.64 -13.50
CA THR A 39 -4.45 -43.45 -14.92
C THR A 39 -5.90 -43.57 -15.43
N LYS A 40 -6.32 -42.60 -16.28
CA LYS A 40 -6.77 -42.93 -17.66
C LYS A 40 -6.70 -41.74 -18.63
N GLU A 41 -6.10 -41.96 -19.80
CA GLU A 41 -6.25 -41.09 -20.98
C GLU A 41 -7.62 -41.29 -21.66
N VAL A 42 -8.07 -40.32 -22.45
CA VAL A 42 -8.41 -40.46 -23.89
C VAL A 42 -8.73 -39.07 -24.49
N SER A 43 -8.40 -38.91 -25.77
CA SER A 43 -8.39 -37.67 -26.55
C SER A 43 -9.69 -37.39 -27.33
N THR A 44 -9.62 -36.41 -28.24
CA THR A 44 -10.67 -35.90 -29.18
C THR A 44 -11.65 -34.90 -28.56
N GLU A 45 -12.13 -33.85 -29.26
CA GLU A 45 -12.05 -33.53 -30.69
C GLU A 45 -11.96 -32.00 -30.93
N GLN A 46 -11.45 -31.57 -32.09
CA GLN A 46 -11.48 -30.14 -32.47
C GLN A 46 -12.87 -29.75 -32.98
N ALA A 47 -13.41 -28.63 -32.49
CA ALA A 47 -14.53 -27.95 -33.13
C ALA A 47 -14.25 -26.44 -33.18
N SER A 48 -13.97 -25.92 -34.38
CA SER A 48 -13.85 -24.48 -34.62
C SER A 48 -15.24 -23.84 -34.59
N VAL A 49 -15.46 -22.88 -33.69
CA VAL A 49 -16.60 -21.96 -33.77
C VAL A 49 -16.07 -20.54 -33.65
N VAL A 50 -16.52 -19.67 -34.55
CA VAL A 50 -16.16 -18.26 -34.61
C VAL A 50 -16.72 -17.55 -33.39
N GLN A 51 -15.86 -16.98 -32.54
CA GLN A 51 -16.27 -15.98 -31.55
C GLN A 51 -15.95 -14.59 -32.07
N SER A 52 -17.02 -13.87 -32.41
CA SER A 52 -17.04 -12.42 -32.56
C SER A 52 -16.53 -11.75 -31.28
N GLN A 53 -15.74 -10.68 -31.42
CA GLN A 53 -15.44 -9.80 -30.30
C GLN A 53 -16.73 -9.09 -29.86
N GLU A 54 -17.36 -9.64 -28.83
CA GLU A 54 -18.48 -9.00 -28.14
C GLU A 54 -17.91 -7.99 -27.13
N THR A 55 -17.69 -6.76 -27.58
CA THR A 55 -17.55 -5.63 -26.66
C THR A 55 -18.88 -5.47 -25.95
N ALA A 56 -18.99 -5.99 -24.72
CA ALA A 56 -20.18 -5.86 -23.91
C ALA A 56 -20.46 -4.37 -23.62
N GLU A 57 -21.46 -3.83 -24.31
CA GLU A 57 -21.91 -2.44 -24.13
C GLU A 57 -22.61 -2.35 -22.76
N VAL A 58 -21.89 -1.84 -21.75
CA VAL A 58 -22.40 -1.75 -20.38
C VAL A 58 -23.64 -0.83 -20.35
N PRO A 59 -24.79 -1.30 -19.84
CA PRO A 59 -25.98 -0.46 -19.73
C PRO A 59 -25.69 0.82 -18.93
N GLN A 60 -26.14 1.96 -19.46
CA GLN A 60 -25.79 3.30 -18.97
C GLN A 60 -26.19 3.60 -17.50
N ASP A 61 -27.01 2.72 -16.89
CA ASP A 61 -27.50 2.81 -15.50
C ASP A 61 -26.80 1.83 -14.53
N ALA A 62 -25.91 0.95 -15.00
CA ALA A 62 -25.21 0.00 -14.14
C ALA A 62 -24.16 0.72 -13.29
N LYS A 63 -24.39 0.85 -11.97
CA LYS A 63 -23.41 1.46 -11.04
C LYS A 63 -22.10 0.69 -10.97
N GLU A 64 -22.11 -0.60 -11.27
CA GLU A 64 -20.96 -1.49 -11.23
C GLU A 64 -20.86 -2.33 -12.51
N ALA A 65 -19.64 -2.65 -12.92
CA ALA A 65 -19.34 -3.54 -14.04
C ALA A 65 -18.05 -4.33 -13.76
N SER A 66 -17.80 -5.39 -14.53
CA SER A 66 -16.50 -6.06 -14.56
C SER A 66 -15.82 -5.78 -15.90
N VAL A 67 -14.54 -5.40 -15.87
CA VAL A 67 -13.72 -5.09 -17.04
C VAL A 67 -12.36 -5.74 -16.82
N ASP A 68 -12.01 -6.68 -17.69
CA ASP A 68 -10.87 -7.60 -17.52
C ASP A 68 -10.89 -8.24 -16.12
N ASN A 69 -9.83 -8.04 -15.33
CA ASN A 69 -9.69 -8.57 -13.97
C ASN A 69 -10.19 -7.57 -12.89
N PHE A 70 -10.85 -6.48 -13.26
CA PHE A 70 -11.32 -5.46 -12.31
C PHE A 70 -12.85 -5.46 -12.17
N THR A 71 -13.34 -5.32 -10.95
CA THR A 71 -14.68 -4.77 -10.71
C THR A 71 -14.57 -3.25 -10.62
N VAL A 72 -15.41 -2.54 -11.37
CA VAL A 72 -15.41 -1.08 -11.45
C VAL A 72 -16.74 -0.50 -10.98
N THR A 73 -16.70 0.61 -10.26
CA THR A 73 -17.88 1.38 -9.84
C THR A 73 -17.84 2.76 -10.47
N TYR A 74 -18.92 3.17 -11.12
CA TYR A 74 -19.04 4.51 -11.69
C TYR A 74 -19.48 5.52 -10.63
N LEU A 75 -18.75 6.63 -10.51
CA LEU A 75 -18.98 7.65 -9.51
C LEU A 75 -19.91 8.76 -10.04
N ASP A 76 -20.60 9.45 -9.12
CA ASP A 76 -21.57 10.50 -9.45
C ASP A 76 -20.93 11.74 -10.12
N ASP A 77 -19.60 11.92 -10.01
CA ASP A 77 -18.82 12.93 -10.72
C ASP A 77 -18.47 12.55 -12.18
N GLY A 78 -18.84 11.32 -12.59
CA GLY A 78 -18.60 10.77 -13.91
C GLY A 78 -17.32 9.94 -14.05
N THR A 79 -16.49 9.85 -13.01
CA THR A 79 -15.23 9.09 -12.99
C THR A 79 -15.44 7.62 -12.54
N VAL A 80 -14.36 6.86 -12.43
CA VAL A 80 -14.37 5.43 -12.08
C VAL A 80 -13.54 5.14 -10.83
N MET A 81 -14.11 4.34 -9.93
CA MET A 81 -13.40 3.64 -8.86
C MET A 81 -13.16 2.19 -9.27
N LEU A 82 -11.96 1.67 -9.07
CA LEU A 82 -11.72 0.22 -9.08
C LEU A 82 -12.10 -0.31 -7.71
N SER A 83 -13.00 -1.29 -7.64
CA SER A 83 -13.59 -1.76 -6.38
C SER A 83 -13.04 -3.12 -5.96
N ASP A 84 -12.70 -3.99 -6.92
CA ASP A 84 -12.12 -5.31 -6.69
C ASP A 84 -11.14 -5.68 -7.81
N TYR A 85 -10.23 -6.62 -7.54
CA TYR A 85 -9.32 -7.21 -8.53
C TYR A 85 -9.29 -8.73 -8.37
N THR A 86 -9.38 -9.46 -9.48
CA THR A 86 -9.48 -10.93 -9.49
C THR A 86 -8.40 -11.61 -10.34
N GLY A 87 -7.36 -10.88 -10.71
CA GLY A 87 -6.23 -11.42 -11.46
C GLY A 87 -5.16 -12.04 -10.58
N ASP A 88 -4.20 -12.69 -11.22
CA ASP A 88 -3.10 -13.47 -10.63
C ASP A 88 -1.71 -12.99 -11.10
N GLY A 89 -1.63 -11.77 -11.63
CA GLY A 89 -0.41 -11.22 -12.24
C GLY A 89 0.54 -10.56 -11.24
N GLU A 90 1.80 -10.99 -11.23
CA GLU A 90 2.88 -10.43 -10.39
C GLU A 90 3.16 -8.94 -10.64
N VAL A 91 2.83 -8.44 -11.85
CA VAL A 91 3.03 -7.04 -12.26
C VAL A 91 1.73 -6.47 -12.80
N ILE A 92 1.21 -5.42 -12.15
CA ILE A 92 -0.03 -4.74 -12.56
C ILE A 92 0.26 -3.32 -13.03
N GLN A 93 -0.23 -3.00 -14.23
CA GLN A 93 -0.41 -1.65 -14.73
C GLN A 93 -1.88 -1.28 -14.51
N VAL A 94 -2.16 -0.41 -13.54
CA VAL A 94 -3.55 -0.02 -13.25
C VAL A 94 -4.09 0.88 -14.38
N PRO A 95 -5.28 0.59 -14.94
CA PRO A 95 -5.82 1.40 -16.04
C PRO A 95 -6.15 2.81 -15.55
N GLY A 96 -5.71 3.83 -16.30
CA GLY A 96 -6.07 5.23 -16.06
C GLY A 96 -7.43 5.63 -16.64
N GLU A 97 -8.00 4.78 -17.49
CA GLU A 97 -9.31 4.96 -18.12
C GLU A 97 -9.99 3.59 -18.28
N VAL A 98 -11.30 3.54 -18.02
CA VAL A 98 -12.17 2.40 -18.30
C VAL A 98 -13.42 2.92 -19.02
N ASN A 99 -13.76 2.33 -20.17
CA ASN A 99 -14.95 2.69 -20.96
C ASN A 99 -15.11 4.20 -21.25
N GLY A 100 -14.00 4.89 -21.59
CA GLY A 100 -14.02 6.33 -21.87
C GLY A 100 -14.12 7.23 -20.63
N LYS A 101 -13.95 6.67 -19.42
CA LYS A 101 -14.02 7.39 -18.15
C LYS A 101 -12.73 7.22 -17.35
N THR A 102 -12.20 8.33 -16.85
CA THR A 102 -10.98 8.36 -16.05
C THR A 102 -11.14 7.57 -14.76
N VAL A 103 -10.16 6.71 -14.45
CA VAL A 103 -10.04 6.02 -13.17
C VAL A 103 -9.32 6.95 -12.19
N THR A 104 -9.99 7.26 -11.08
CA THR A 104 -9.57 8.28 -10.10
C THR A 104 -9.40 7.72 -8.69
N VAL A 105 -10.01 6.57 -8.39
CA VAL A 105 -10.04 6.00 -7.04
C VAL A 105 -9.69 4.52 -7.08
N ILE A 106 -8.81 4.09 -6.18
CA ILE A 106 -8.69 2.67 -5.79
C ILE A 106 -9.56 2.47 -4.55
N GLY A 107 -10.46 1.49 -4.60
CA GLY A 107 -11.49 1.21 -3.61
C GLY A 107 -10.95 0.61 -2.30
N GLU A 108 -11.85 0.46 -1.33
CA GLU A 108 -11.51 -0.25 -0.10
C GLU A 108 -11.31 -1.73 -0.43
N ASN A 109 -10.23 -2.32 0.08
CA ASN A 109 -9.84 -3.72 -0.10
C ASN A 109 -9.51 -4.21 -1.54
N THR A 110 -9.44 -3.33 -2.56
CA THR A 110 -9.39 -3.73 -3.99
C THR A 110 -8.31 -4.74 -4.38
N PHE A 111 -7.16 -4.78 -3.71
CA PHE A 111 -6.08 -5.76 -3.90
C PHE A 111 -5.71 -6.46 -2.59
N ILE A 112 -6.61 -6.52 -1.59
CA ILE A 112 -6.27 -7.03 -0.26
C ILE A 112 -5.85 -8.52 -0.30
N ASN A 113 -4.75 -8.84 0.36
CA ASN A 113 -4.16 -10.19 0.39
C ASN A 113 -3.78 -10.77 -1.00
N HIS A 114 -3.65 -9.96 -2.06
CA HIS A 114 -3.05 -10.42 -3.31
C HIS A 114 -1.54 -10.62 -3.11
N THR A 115 -1.18 -11.80 -2.63
CA THR A 115 0.18 -12.13 -2.20
C THR A 115 1.16 -12.32 -3.35
N GLU A 116 0.66 -12.51 -4.56
CA GLU A 116 1.42 -12.67 -5.81
C GLU A 116 1.93 -11.36 -6.39
N LEU A 117 1.36 -10.20 -6.02
CA LEU A 117 1.83 -8.91 -6.54
C LEU A 117 3.25 -8.63 -6.08
N GLU A 118 4.15 -8.35 -7.03
CA GLU A 118 5.50 -7.84 -6.79
C GLU A 118 5.63 -6.36 -7.16
N THR A 119 4.94 -5.91 -8.22
CA THR A 119 5.00 -4.54 -8.73
C THR A 119 3.62 -4.00 -9.11
N VAL A 120 3.30 -2.79 -8.67
CA VAL A 120 2.08 -2.04 -9.07
C VAL A 120 2.47 -0.66 -9.60
N GLU A 121 2.05 -0.35 -10.82
CA GLU A 121 2.09 1.01 -11.37
C GLU A 121 0.72 1.65 -11.37
N LEU A 122 0.56 2.74 -10.61
CA LEU A 122 -0.64 3.56 -10.60
C LEU A 122 -0.51 4.68 -11.65
N PRO A 123 -1.58 4.98 -12.41
CA PRO A 123 -1.58 6.10 -13.34
C PRO A 123 -1.69 7.44 -12.58
N ASP A 124 -1.21 8.51 -13.22
CA ASP A 124 -1.28 9.88 -12.67
C ASP A 124 -2.71 10.40 -12.47
N SER A 125 -3.74 9.67 -12.92
CA SER A 125 -5.15 9.99 -12.70
C SER A 125 -5.68 9.58 -11.32
N ILE A 126 -4.99 8.71 -10.57
CA ILE A 126 -5.43 8.31 -9.22
C ILE A 126 -5.26 9.49 -8.25
N VAL A 127 -6.37 9.88 -7.61
CA VAL A 127 -6.50 10.96 -6.64
C VAL A 127 -6.62 10.40 -5.21
N GLU A 128 -7.26 9.24 -5.04
CA GLU A 128 -7.51 8.61 -3.74
C GLU A 128 -7.21 7.09 -3.79
N ILE A 129 -6.54 6.58 -2.75
CA ILE A 129 -6.45 5.14 -2.48
C ILE A 129 -7.11 4.87 -1.14
N LYS A 130 -8.23 4.14 -1.16
CA LYS A 130 -9.07 3.88 0.02
C LYS A 130 -8.49 2.80 0.92
N LYS A 131 -9.10 2.70 2.10
CA LYS A 131 -8.70 1.84 3.22
C LYS A 131 -8.32 0.42 2.77
N GLN A 132 -7.19 -0.08 3.30
CA GLN A 132 -6.70 -1.45 3.12
C GLN A 132 -6.48 -1.92 1.67
N ALA A 133 -6.48 -1.02 0.66
CA ALA A 133 -6.47 -1.40 -0.76
C ALA A 133 -5.35 -2.37 -1.17
N PHE A 134 -4.14 -2.29 -0.59
CA PHE A 134 -3.02 -3.20 -0.83
C PHE A 134 -2.54 -3.90 0.46
N MET A 135 -3.39 -3.99 1.48
CA MET A 135 -3.00 -4.58 2.77
C MET A 135 -2.68 -6.07 2.59
N ASN A 136 -1.59 -6.52 3.23
CA ASN A 136 -1.09 -7.90 3.17
C ASN A 136 -0.67 -8.39 1.76
N CYS A 137 -0.36 -7.51 0.80
CA CYS A 137 0.34 -7.91 -0.43
C CYS A 137 1.80 -8.25 -0.11
N TYR A 138 2.03 -9.42 0.50
CA TYR A 138 3.31 -9.75 1.15
C TYR A 138 4.54 -9.83 0.23
N ASN A 139 4.36 -9.94 -1.09
CA ASN A 139 5.48 -9.89 -2.05
C ASN A 139 5.64 -8.53 -2.74
N LEU A 140 4.75 -7.54 -2.48
CA LEU A 140 4.73 -6.25 -3.17
C LEU A 140 5.96 -5.44 -2.78
N GLN A 141 6.93 -5.38 -3.69
CA GLN A 141 8.24 -4.76 -3.50
C GLN A 141 8.31 -3.34 -4.06
N HIS A 142 7.54 -3.07 -5.12
CA HIS A 142 7.56 -1.80 -5.83
C HIS A 142 6.14 -1.28 -6.05
N VAL A 143 5.88 -0.05 -5.59
CA VAL A 143 4.69 0.71 -6.00
C VAL A 143 5.10 2.05 -6.55
N LYS A 144 4.62 2.37 -7.75
CA LYS A 144 4.73 3.70 -8.36
C LYS A 144 3.41 4.42 -8.15
N LEU A 145 3.42 5.42 -7.26
CA LEU A 145 2.27 6.27 -6.98
C LEU A 145 2.13 7.34 -8.08
N GLY A 146 0.88 7.69 -8.42
CA GLY A 146 0.58 8.74 -9.40
C GLY A 146 0.82 10.15 -8.84
N ASN A 147 1.22 11.08 -9.70
CA ASN A 147 1.55 12.46 -9.33
C ASN A 147 0.35 13.31 -8.85
N SER A 148 -0.89 12.88 -9.09
CA SER A 148 -2.12 13.58 -8.63
C SER A 148 -2.70 13.02 -7.33
N LEU A 149 -2.04 12.04 -6.70
CA LEU A 149 -2.54 11.36 -5.50
C LEU A 149 -2.59 12.30 -4.29
N LEU A 150 -3.79 12.61 -3.82
CA LEU A 150 -4.03 13.51 -2.68
C LEU A 150 -4.20 12.76 -1.36
N THR A 151 -4.80 11.57 -1.38
CA THR A 151 -5.21 10.86 -0.17
C THR A 151 -4.84 9.38 -0.21
N ILE A 152 -4.16 8.91 0.84
CA ILE A 152 -3.91 7.49 1.12
C ILE A 152 -4.63 7.14 2.43
N GLY A 153 -5.57 6.20 2.36
CA GLY A 153 -6.42 5.79 3.48
C GLY A 153 -5.70 5.00 4.58
N GLU A 154 -6.49 4.47 5.51
CA GLU A 154 -6.00 3.61 6.59
C GLU A 154 -5.39 2.30 6.05
N SER A 155 -4.23 1.91 6.56
CA SER A 155 -3.58 0.61 6.30
C SER A 155 -3.35 0.23 4.83
N VAL A 156 -3.35 1.18 3.90
CA VAL A 156 -3.29 0.90 2.45
C VAL A 156 -2.15 -0.04 2.06
N PHE A 157 -0.93 0.24 2.48
CA PHE A 157 0.27 -0.58 2.24
C PHE A 157 0.78 -1.24 3.53
N SER A 158 -0.13 -1.56 4.46
CA SER A 158 0.19 -2.34 5.68
C SER A 158 0.65 -3.75 5.32
N PHE A 159 1.78 -4.17 5.91
CA PHE A 159 2.37 -5.50 5.76
C PHE A 159 2.60 -5.91 4.30
N THR A 160 3.13 -4.97 3.52
CA THR A 160 3.71 -5.23 2.19
C THR A 160 5.24 -5.38 2.30
N ASN A 161 5.94 -5.61 1.19
CA ASN A 161 7.39 -5.81 1.15
C ASN A 161 8.12 -4.63 0.48
N LEU A 162 7.54 -3.42 0.54
CA LEU A 162 8.01 -2.27 -0.23
C LEU A 162 9.47 -1.96 0.14
N GLN A 163 10.35 -2.01 -0.87
CA GLN A 163 11.80 -1.76 -0.73
C GLN A 163 12.15 -0.28 -0.88
N GLU A 164 11.29 0.46 -1.58
CA GLU A 164 11.39 1.90 -1.78
C GLU A 164 10.02 2.55 -1.52
N LEU A 165 10.02 3.81 -1.09
CA LEU A 165 8.80 4.58 -0.87
C LEU A 165 8.99 6.02 -1.32
N ASN A 166 8.42 6.35 -2.48
CA ASN A 166 8.40 7.68 -3.06
C ASN A 166 6.98 8.25 -2.96
N LEU A 167 6.73 9.06 -1.93
CA LEU A 167 5.47 9.76 -1.74
C LEU A 167 5.42 10.99 -2.68
N PRO A 168 4.31 11.23 -3.40
CA PRO A 168 4.21 12.38 -4.30
C PRO A 168 4.04 13.70 -3.54
N ASP A 169 4.58 14.79 -4.07
CA ASP A 169 4.49 16.15 -3.50
C ASP A 169 3.05 16.70 -3.41
N SER A 170 2.10 16.03 -4.06
CA SER A 170 0.66 16.32 -4.02
C SER A 170 -0.07 15.73 -2.80
N LEU A 171 0.53 14.76 -2.10
CA LEU A 171 -0.12 13.99 -1.04
C LEU A 171 -0.49 14.86 0.18
N GLN A 172 -1.77 15.08 0.41
CA GLN A 172 -2.30 15.95 1.47
C GLN A 172 -2.66 15.17 2.74
N GLU A 173 -3.10 13.91 2.59
CA GLU A 173 -3.60 13.09 3.69
C GLU A 173 -3.04 11.66 3.65
N MET A 174 -2.63 11.17 4.83
CA MET A 174 -2.13 9.81 5.03
C MET A 174 -2.79 9.19 6.27
N GLY A 175 -3.40 8.03 6.08
CA GLY A 175 -4.14 7.33 7.12
C GLY A 175 -3.29 6.70 8.22
N ILE A 176 -4.00 6.25 9.26
CA ILE A 176 -3.46 5.40 10.33
C ILE A 176 -2.84 4.15 9.70
N THR A 177 -1.67 3.73 10.20
CA THR A 177 -0.91 2.54 9.76
C THR A 177 -0.59 2.43 8.26
N ALA A 178 -0.80 3.47 7.45
CA ALA A 178 -0.80 3.40 5.98
C ALA A 178 0.41 2.70 5.31
N PHE A 179 1.60 2.73 5.90
CA PHE A 179 2.82 2.07 5.40
C PHE A 179 3.52 1.19 6.46
N SER A 180 2.77 0.69 7.44
CA SER A 180 3.27 -0.13 8.56
C SER A 180 3.86 -1.46 8.07
N GLY A 181 5.03 -1.84 8.59
CA GLY A 181 5.60 -3.18 8.44
C GLY A 181 6.43 -3.42 7.18
N ASN A 182 7.02 -2.37 6.60
CA ASN A 182 7.69 -2.41 5.29
C ASN A 182 9.23 -2.45 5.36
N ASN A 183 9.89 -2.72 4.22
CA ASN A 183 11.35 -2.94 4.15
C ASN A 183 12.19 -1.78 3.59
N TYR A 184 11.57 -0.64 3.23
CA TYR A 184 12.29 0.55 2.80
C TYR A 184 13.17 1.15 3.90
N LYS A 185 14.35 1.64 3.49
CA LYS A 185 15.41 2.17 4.38
C LYS A 185 15.31 3.67 4.64
N SER A 186 14.56 4.39 3.84
CA SER A 186 14.38 5.84 3.93
C SER A 186 13.01 6.20 3.38
N VAL A 187 12.42 7.28 3.90
CA VAL A 187 11.20 7.88 3.38
C VAL A 187 11.43 9.39 3.28
N ILE A 188 11.02 9.98 2.16
CA ILE A 188 10.91 11.43 2.01
C ILE A 188 9.47 11.80 2.34
N ILE A 189 9.28 12.55 3.42
CA ILE A 189 7.96 13.06 3.79
C ILE A 189 7.69 14.32 2.94
N PRO A 190 6.61 14.36 2.12
CA PRO A 190 6.35 15.49 1.24
C PRO A 190 5.92 16.73 2.03
N SER A 191 6.19 17.92 1.48
CA SER A 191 5.96 19.20 2.17
C SER A 191 4.48 19.59 2.28
N SER A 192 3.60 18.84 1.62
CA SER A 192 2.14 18.98 1.61
C SER A 192 1.45 18.41 2.84
N LEU A 193 2.06 17.44 3.54
CA LEU A 193 1.51 16.85 4.76
C LEU A 193 1.65 17.81 5.96
N SER A 194 0.67 17.81 6.86
CA SER A 194 0.73 18.55 8.14
C SER A 194 1.08 17.66 9.33
N GLU A 195 0.96 16.34 9.20
CA GLU A 195 1.18 15.37 10.27
C GLU A 195 1.73 14.02 9.77
N ILE A 196 2.33 13.26 10.68
CA ILE A 196 2.63 11.85 10.52
C ILE A 196 1.69 11.07 11.44
N ASN A 197 0.82 10.24 10.85
CA ASN A 197 -0.33 9.67 11.53
C ASN A 197 0.04 8.47 12.43
N ILE A 198 -0.94 7.97 13.20
CA ILE A 198 -0.77 6.91 14.19
C ILE A 198 -0.17 5.67 13.51
N SER A 199 1.02 5.28 13.96
CA SER A 199 1.72 4.07 13.52
C SER A 199 1.94 3.94 11.99
N SER A 200 1.89 5.05 11.22
CA SER A 200 2.00 5.02 9.75
C SER A 200 3.26 4.33 9.21
N PHE A 201 4.36 4.33 9.97
CA PHE A 201 5.63 3.68 9.62
C PHE A 201 6.09 2.66 10.68
N SER A 202 5.17 2.17 11.51
CA SER A 202 5.44 1.19 12.58
C SER A 202 6.04 -0.10 11.99
N GLY A 203 7.07 -0.66 12.63
CA GLY A 203 7.73 -1.90 12.21
C GLY A 203 8.63 -1.81 10.97
N SER A 204 8.60 -0.67 10.25
CA SER A 204 9.33 -0.50 9.00
C SER A 204 10.84 -0.37 9.18
N LYS A 205 11.63 -0.78 8.18
CA LYS A 205 13.11 -0.89 8.25
C LYS A 205 13.88 0.42 8.01
N ILE A 206 13.24 1.56 8.24
CA ILE A 206 13.82 2.90 8.09
C ILE A 206 15.13 2.99 8.90
N GLU A 207 16.21 3.39 8.24
CA GLU A 207 17.53 3.65 8.84
C GLU A 207 17.73 5.13 9.15
N SER A 208 17.18 6.02 8.32
CA SER A 208 17.23 7.48 8.51
C SER A 208 15.94 8.19 8.08
N LEU A 209 15.59 9.27 8.79
CA LEU A 209 14.40 10.07 8.55
C LEU A 209 14.73 11.57 8.58
N ASN A 210 14.23 12.32 7.59
CA ASN A 210 14.14 13.77 7.66
C ASN A 210 12.68 14.20 7.80
N VAL A 211 12.35 14.90 8.88
CA VAL A 211 11.03 15.48 9.12
C VAL A 211 11.06 16.96 8.71
N PRO A 212 10.34 17.37 7.65
CA PRO A 212 10.36 18.74 7.15
C PRO A 212 9.48 19.68 8.01
N SER A 213 9.74 20.98 7.90
CA SER A 213 9.19 22.02 8.78
C SER A 213 7.67 22.24 8.69
N ASN A 214 7.01 21.68 7.69
CA ASN A 214 5.54 21.63 7.57
C ASN A 214 4.88 20.63 8.52
N ILE A 215 5.58 19.58 8.97
CA ILE A 215 5.03 18.59 9.88
C ILE A 215 4.89 19.18 11.28
N LYS A 216 3.65 19.30 11.75
CA LYS A 216 3.29 19.83 13.07
C LYS A 216 3.18 18.74 14.13
N THR A 217 2.59 17.61 13.76
CA THR A 217 2.29 16.53 14.70
C THR A 217 2.88 15.21 14.22
N ILE A 218 3.60 14.52 15.11
CA ILE A 218 4.00 13.13 14.93
C ILE A 218 3.19 12.30 15.93
N LYS A 219 2.15 11.60 15.46
CA LYS A 219 1.21 10.88 16.32
C LYS A 219 1.80 9.62 16.93
N LYS A 220 1.13 9.12 17.96
CA LYS A 220 1.52 7.96 18.76
C LYS A 220 1.93 6.76 17.91
N GLY A 221 3.13 6.27 18.21
CA GLY A 221 3.65 5.03 17.61
C GLY A 221 4.04 5.12 16.14
N ALA A 222 4.03 6.32 15.51
CA ALA A 222 4.37 6.52 14.09
C ALA A 222 5.57 5.69 13.59
N PHE A 223 6.62 5.54 14.41
CA PHE A 223 7.85 4.78 14.12
C PHE A 223 8.12 3.67 15.16
N LYS A 224 7.08 3.13 15.81
CA LYS A 224 7.21 2.07 16.83
C LYS A 224 7.79 0.80 16.18
N GLY A 225 8.85 0.23 16.74
CA GLY A 225 9.46 -0.99 16.20
C GLY A 225 10.23 -0.77 14.89
N SER A 226 10.50 0.48 14.50
CA SER A 226 11.48 0.81 13.47
C SER A 226 12.91 0.67 14.03
N ASP A 227 13.27 -0.55 14.43
CA ASP A 227 14.47 -0.83 15.25
C ASP A 227 15.80 -0.52 14.54
N ASN A 228 15.76 -0.28 13.22
CA ASN A 228 16.90 0.11 12.40
C ASN A 228 17.19 1.63 12.41
N LEU A 229 16.32 2.45 12.98
CA LEU A 229 16.36 3.91 12.87
C LEU A 229 17.54 4.49 13.68
N LYS A 230 18.57 4.96 12.96
CA LYS A 230 19.84 5.46 13.52
C LYS A 230 19.89 6.98 13.58
N GLU A 231 19.27 7.66 12.62
CA GLU A 231 19.32 9.11 12.47
C GLU A 231 17.94 9.69 12.20
N VAL A 232 17.57 10.72 12.97
CA VAL A 232 16.36 11.52 12.72
C VAL A 232 16.78 12.98 12.72
N THR A 233 16.62 13.65 11.59
CA THR A 233 16.69 15.10 11.49
C THR A 233 15.27 15.67 11.48
N MET A 234 15.07 16.77 12.20
CA MET A 234 13.82 17.52 12.20
C MET A 234 14.15 18.98 11.90
N GLU A 235 13.42 19.58 10.97
CA GLU A 235 13.47 21.02 10.76
C GLU A 235 12.68 21.77 11.84
N ASP A 236 12.93 23.08 11.97
CA ASP A 236 12.20 23.94 12.91
C ASP A 236 10.73 24.06 12.46
N GLY A 237 9.85 23.20 13.01
CA GLY A 237 8.44 23.12 12.58
C GLY A 237 7.55 22.17 13.37
N VAL A 238 8.11 21.08 13.93
CA VAL A 238 7.39 20.09 14.74
C VAL A 238 6.97 20.67 16.09
N GLU A 239 5.68 20.54 16.42
CA GLU A 239 5.05 21.11 17.63
C GLU A 239 4.63 20.04 18.64
N VAL A 240 4.16 18.88 18.17
CA VAL A 240 3.64 17.79 19.02
C VAL A 240 4.22 16.42 18.61
N ILE A 241 4.61 15.61 19.60
CA ILE A 241 5.10 14.24 19.40
C ILE A 241 4.45 13.30 20.41
N GLY A 242 3.83 12.22 19.92
CA GLY A 242 3.36 11.08 20.72
C GLY A 242 1.88 11.10 21.14
N GLU A 243 1.07 12.01 20.59
CA GLU A 243 -0.39 12.11 20.80
C GLU A 243 -1.15 10.94 20.17
#